data_AF-A0A1H4GJL3-F1
#
_entry.id   AF-A0A1H4GJL3-F1
#
_cell.length_a   1.000
_cell.length_b   1.000
_cell.length_c   1.000
_cell.angle_alpha   90.00
_cell.angle_beta   90.00
_cell.angle_gamma   90.00
#
_symmetry.space_group_name_H-M   'P 1'
#
loop_
_entity.id
_entity.type
_entity.pdbx_description
1 polymer ?
#
loop_
_entity_poly.entity_id
_entity_poly.type
_entity_poly.pdbx_seq_one_letter_code
_entity_poly.pdbx_strand_id
1 'polypeptide(L)'
;MKRYLVLLIFVHVLDRTCAQDISFAGEELPLTNQLALHYFLDISNDKLFSEPQLKVIRTRARLYFPIIESILDKYQIPEDFKYLTVAESALLNVQSGKKARGIWQIMPGTAKELGLAVTNVVDEREQVIKSTVAACKLLNKLYGRFKNWTLAAAAYNAGMGKISKAVNQQGVNNFYQLRVNKETNDYIYRIIVYKLFLQGRITNNSVVDNVFDDVFSDWSVFAGNSGVRDFK
;
A
#
# COMPACT_ATOMS: atom_id res chain seq x y z
N MET A 1 0.47 24.16 -14.11
CA MET A 1 0.99 23.57 -15.37
C MET A 1 2.52 23.61 -15.51
N LYS A 2 3.21 24.73 -15.23
CA LYS A 2 4.68 24.82 -15.43
C LYS A 2 5.56 23.97 -14.50
N ARG A 3 5.12 23.61 -13.28
CA ARG A 3 5.88 22.73 -12.35
C ARG A 3 5.88 21.24 -12.75
N TYR A 4 4.79 20.75 -13.32
CA TYR A 4 4.69 19.36 -13.80
C TYR A 4 5.52 19.12 -15.06
N LEU A 5 5.70 20.15 -15.90
CA LEU A 5 6.46 20.05 -17.15
C LEU A 5 7.97 19.91 -16.90
N VAL A 6 8.50 20.52 -15.83
CA VAL A 6 9.91 20.37 -15.43
C VAL A 6 10.17 18.98 -14.84
N LEU A 7 9.19 18.40 -14.13
CA LEU A 7 9.25 17.02 -13.64
C LEU A 7 9.27 16.00 -14.79
N LEU A 8 8.52 16.27 -15.88
CA LEU A 8 8.39 15.38 -17.03
C LEU A 8 9.67 15.26 -17.88
N ILE A 9 10.50 16.31 -17.93
CA ILE A 9 11.77 16.30 -18.68
C ILE A 9 12.85 15.50 -17.93
N PHE A 10 12.80 15.46 -16.59
CA PHE A 10 13.77 14.72 -15.77
C PHE A 10 13.59 13.19 -15.81
N VAL A 11 12.40 12.68 -16.13
CA VAL A 11 12.11 11.24 -16.16
C VAL A 11 12.78 10.52 -17.34
N HIS A 12 13.18 11.23 -18.40
CA HIS A 12 13.77 10.61 -19.60
C HIS A 12 15.27 10.30 -19.54
N VAL A 13 15.98 10.72 -18.47
CA VAL A 13 17.46 10.60 -18.39
C VAL A 13 17.95 9.77 -17.20
N LEU A 14 17.07 9.18 -16.39
CA LEU A 14 17.50 8.48 -15.18
C LEU A 14 17.86 7.02 -15.44
N ASP A 15 19.15 6.76 -15.35
CA ASP A 15 19.78 5.45 -15.25
C ASP A 15 19.20 4.67 -14.05
N ARG A 16 19.11 3.34 -14.18
CA ARG A 16 18.22 2.45 -13.41
C ARG A 16 18.59 2.20 -11.93
N THR A 17 19.48 2.97 -11.31
CA THR A 17 20.18 2.48 -10.09
C THR A 17 19.85 3.19 -8.77
N CYS A 18 19.04 4.25 -8.73
CA CYS A 18 18.80 5.02 -7.49
C CYS A 18 17.32 5.20 -7.09
N ALA A 19 16.36 4.74 -7.89
CA ALA A 19 14.97 4.63 -7.43
C ALA A 19 14.88 3.41 -6.49
N GLN A 20 14.99 3.64 -5.19
CA GLN A 20 14.84 2.60 -4.17
C GLN A 20 13.57 1.77 -4.47
N ASP A 21 13.70 0.45 -4.68
CA ASP A 21 12.57 -0.40 -5.12
C ASP A 21 11.38 -0.28 -4.16
N ILE A 22 10.39 0.55 -4.53
CA ILE A 22 9.14 0.66 -3.81
C ILE A 22 8.28 -0.52 -4.27
N SER A 23 7.99 -1.44 -3.36
CA SER A 23 7.23 -2.64 -3.67
C SER A 23 6.19 -2.94 -2.60
N PHE A 24 5.22 -3.76 -2.97
CA PHE A 24 4.25 -4.37 -2.07
C PHE A 24 4.23 -5.88 -2.29
N ALA A 25 4.55 -6.64 -1.26
CA ALA A 25 4.54 -8.10 -1.27
C ALA A 25 5.41 -8.70 -2.41
N GLY A 26 6.56 -8.07 -2.69
CA GLY A 26 7.49 -8.46 -3.75
C GLY A 26 7.09 -7.97 -5.15
N GLU A 27 5.98 -7.24 -5.29
CA GLU A 27 5.55 -6.64 -6.56
C GLU A 27 5.94 -5.17 -6.61
N GLU A 28 6.76 -4.79 -7.58
CA GLU A 28 7.25 -3.42 -7.75
C GLU A 28 6.13 -2.45 -8.14
N LEU A 29 6.15 -1.26 -7.54
CA LEU A 29 5.37 -0.12 -7.98
C LEU A 29 6.06 0.48 -9.21
N PRO A 30 5.44 0.47 -10.41
CA PRO A 30 6.10 0.93 -11.63
C PRO A 30 6.15 2.46 -11.70
N LEU A 31 7.08 3.09 -10.98
CA LEU A 31 7.22 4.55 -10.92
C LEU A 31 7.60 5.19 -12.26
N THR A 32 8.11 4.40 -13.21
CA THR A 32 8.32 4.84 -14.61
C THR A 32 7.01 5.04 -15.36
N ASN A 33 5.92 4.44 -14.90
CA ASN A 33 4.58 4.70 -15.41
C ASN A 33 4.05 6.01 -14.82
N GLN A 34 3.85 7.02 -15.67
CA GLN A 34 3.39 8.36 -15.26
C GLN A 34 2.09 8.34 -14.44
N LEU A 35 1.17 7.42 -14.76
CA LEU A 35 -0.10 7.31 -14.04
C LEU A 35 0.12 6.72 -12.64
N ALA A 36 0.96 5.70 -12.51
CA ALA A 36 1.30 5.12 -11.21
C ALA A 36 2.06 6.11 -10.33
N LEU A 37 3.02 6.84 -10.89
CA LEU A 37 3.73 7.92 -10.21
C LEU A 37 2.76 9.01 -9.73
N HIS A 38 1.84 9.44 -10.59
CA HIS A 38 0.84 10.45 -10.23
C HIS A 38 -0.04 9.99 -9.06
N TYR A 39 -0.58 8.77 -9.11
CA TYR A 39 -1.38 8.25 -7.98
C TYR A 39 -0.57 8.11 -6.69
N PHE A 40 0.68 7.67 -6.79
CA PHE A 40 1.56 7.58 -5.63
C PHE A 40 1.78 8.95 -4.98
N LEU A 41 2.12 9.97 -5.78
CA LEU A 41 2.34 11.34 -5.28
C LEU A 41 1.05 11.94 -4.72
N ASP A 42 -0.09 11.77 -5.40
CA ASP A 42 -1.38 12.29 -4.95
C ASP A 42 -1.75 11.73 -3.57
N ILE A 43 -1.63 10.41 -3.39
CA ILE A 43 -1.95 9.76 -2.12
C ILE A 43 -0.95 10.16 -1.03
N SER A 44 0.33 10.27 -1.35
CA SER A 44 1.35 10.61 -0.36
C SER A 44 1.21 12.04 0.19
N ASN A 45 0.56 12.94 -0.57
CA ASN A 45 0.26 14.30 -0.16
C ASN A 45 -1.15 14.45 0.49
N ASP A 46 -1.87 13.35 0.71
CA ASP A 46 -3.19 13.40 1.34
C ASP A 46 -3.08 13.72 2.85
N LYS A 47 -4.04 14.50 3.38
CA LYS A 47 -4.17 14.86 4.80
C LYS A 47 -4.25 13.66 5.76
N LEU A 48 -4.62 12.47 5.27
CA LEU A 48 -4.55 11.20 6.00
C LEU A 48 -3.13 10.93 6.53
N PHE A 49 -2.12 11.45 5.84
CA PHE A 49 -0.72 11.41 6.23
C PHE A 49 -0.35 12.74 6.87
N SER A 50 -0.95 13.04 8.02
CA SER A 50 -0.51 14.18 8.85
C SER A 50 0.23 13.68 10.09
N GLU A 51 1.22 14.42 10.55
CA GLU A 51 2.13 14.00 11.63
C GLU A 51 1.39 13.53 12.89
N PRO A 52 0.35 14.23 13.38
CA PRO A 52 -0.40 13.77 14.55
C PRO A 52 -1.07 12.40 14.33
N GLN A 53 -1.66 12.17 13.16
CA GLN A 53 -2.32 10.90 12.83
C GLN A 53 -1.29 9.76 12.71
N LEU A 54 -0.18 10.00 12.00
CA LEU A 54 0.87 9.00 11.81
C LEU A 54 1.56 8.63 13.12
N LYS A 55 1.76 9.59 14.03
CA LYS A 55 2.29 9.31 15.37
C LYS A 55 1.40 8.34 16.15
N VAL A 56 0.08 8.53 16.10
CA VAL A 56 -0.88 7.63 16.75
C VAL A 56 -0.88 6.25 16.10
N ILE A 57 -0.87 6.18 14.77
CA ILE A 57 -0.79 4.92 14.02
C ILE A 57 0.49 4.16 14.38
N ARG A 58 1.65 4.83 14.45
CA ARG A 58 2.93 4.23 14.80
C ARG A 58 2.90 3.59 16.20
N THR A 59 2.27 4.25 17.18
CA THR A 59 2.08 3.68 18.52
C THR A 59 1.25 2.41 18.49
N ARG A 60 0.14 2.38 17.73
CA ARG A 60 -0.70 1.17 17.59
C ARG A 60 0.02 0.06 16.82
N ALA A 61 0.77 0.42 15.78
CA ALA A 61 1.53 -0.54 14.98
C ALA A 61 2.52 -1.31 15.85
N ARG A 62 3.23 -0.63 16.76
CA ARG A 62 4.14 -1.29 17.72
C ARG A 62 3.45 -2.31 18.62
N LEU A 63 2.16 -2.16 18.91
CA LEU A 63 1.38 -3.09 19.74
C LEU A 63 0.89 -4.30 18.94
N TYR A 64 0.38 -4.08 17.73
CA TYR A 64 -0.32 -5.11 16.96
C TYR A 64 0.55 -5.82 15.93
N PHE A 65 1.54 -5.15 15.34
CA PHE A 65 2.35 -5.72 14.27
C PHE A 65 3.08 -7.01 14.69
N PRO A 66 3.73 -7.11 15.87
CA PRO A 66 4.40 -8.36 16.25
C PRO A 66 3.45 -9.58 16.28
N ILE A 67 2.20 -9.38 16.70
CA ILE A 67 1.17 -10.43 16.71
C ILE A 67 0.75 -10.78 15.29
N ILE A 68 0.54 -9.76 14.45
CA ILE A 68 0.12 -9.94 13.06
C ILE A 68 1.21 -10.63 12.25
N GLU A 69 2.45 -10.16 12.32
CA GLU A 69 3.63 -10.68 11.62
C GLU A 69 3.83 -12.18 11.89
N SER A 70 3.77 -12.58 13.17
CA SER A 70 3.89 -13.99 13.56
C SER A 70 2.80 -14.87 12.92
N ILE A 71 1.58 -14.36 12.77
CA ILE A 71 0.48 -15.10 12.14
C ILE A 71 0.63 -15.09 10.61
N LEU A 72 0.99 -13.95 10.01
CA LEU A 72 1.22 -13.87 8.56
C LEU A 72 2.28 -14.87 8.11
N ASP A 73 3.40 -14.95 8.82
CA ASP A 73 4.49 -15.90 8.57
C ASP A 73 4.00 -17.35 8.62
N LYS A 74 3.26 -17.74 9.68
CA LYS A 74 2.66 -19.07 9.82
C LYS A 74 1.75 -19.46 8.65
N TYR A 75 1.08 -18.48 8.03
CA TYR A 75 0.18 -18.70 6.89
C TYR A 75 0.83 -18.41 5.53
N GLN A 76 2.14 -18.14 5.50
CA GLN A 76 2.92 -17.80 4.30
C GLN A 76 2.35 -16.59 3.54
N ILE A 77 1.83 -15.63 4.28
CA ILE A 77 1.38 -14.35 3.72
C ILE A 77 2.54 -13.35 3.82
N PRO A 78 2.85 -12.60 2.75
CA PRO A 78 3.88 -11.57 2.80
C PRO A 78 3.62 -10.57 3.94
N GLU A 79 4.66 -10.25 4.69
CA GLU A 79 4.58 -9.39 5.88
C GLU A 79 3.95 -8.03 5.61
N ASP A 80 4.15 -7.50 4.39
CA ASP A 80 3.56 -6.25 3.91
C ASP A 80 2.02 -6.20 4.07
N PHE A 81 1.33 -7.35 4.13
CA PHE A 81 -0.11 -7.38 4.36
C PHE A 81 -0.54 -6.84 5.72
N LYS A 82 0.36 -6.70 6.70
CA LYS A 82 0.07 -6.01 7.96
C LYS A 82 -0.40 -4.57 7.74
N TYR A 83 0.06 -3.91 6.68
CA TYR A 83 -0.31 -2.52 6.36
C TYR A 83 -1.76 -2.38 5.87
N LEU A 84 -2.44 -3.46 5.46
CA LEU A 84 -3.89 -3.42 5.22
C LEU A 84 -4.64 -3.02 6.50
N THR A 85 -4.23 -3.51 7.68
CA THR A 85 -4.89 -3.14 8.94
C THR A 85 -4.82 -1.64 9.26
N VAL A 86 -3.79 -0.96 8.73
CA VAL A 86 -3.66 0.49 8.83
C VAL A 86 -4.63 1.16 7.86
N ALA A 87 -4.68 0.70 6.61
CA ALA A 87 -5.58 1.23 5.58
C ALA A 87 -7.07 0.97 5.86
N GLU A 88 -7.39 -0.11 6.57
CA GLU A 88 -8.76 -0.52 6.91
C GLU A 88 -9.32 0.24 8.12
N SER A 89 -8.52 0.39 9.19
CA SER A 89 -9.05 0.98 10.43
C SER A 89 -8.07 1.83 11.22
N ALA A 90 -6.88 2.13 10.68
CA ALA A 90 -5.80 2.74 11.44
C ALA A 90 -5.50 1.94 12.74
N LEU A 91 -5.60 0.60 12.66
CA LEU A 91 -5.45 -0.35 13.77
C LEU A 91 -6.46 -0.15 14.92
N LEU A 92 -7.68 0.27 14.59
CA LEU A 92 -8.78 0.38 15.55
C LEU A 92 -9.77 -0.78 15.42
N ASN A 93 -10.27 -1.24 16.56
CA ASN A 93 -11.43 -2.12 16.62
C ASN A 93 -12.71 -1.28 16.53
N VAL A 94 -13.10 -0.93 15.32
CA VAL A 94 -14.28 -0.12 15.02
C VAL A 94 -15.21 -0.85 14.06
N GLN A 95 -16.48 -0.44 14.02
CA GLN A 95 -17.43 -0.89 13.02
C GLN A 95 -17.63 0.22 11.97
N SER A 96 -17.55 -0.13 10.68
CA SER A 96 -17.92 0.79 9.60
C SER A 96 -19.44 0.91 9.45
N GLY A 97 -19.90 1.93 8.71
CA GLY A 97 -21.32 2.07 8.35
C GLY A 97 -21.88 0.88 7.55
N LYS A 98 -21.01 0.12 6.87
CA LYS A 98 -21.37 -1.10 6.13
C LYS A 98 -21.27 -2.38 6.98
N LYS A 99 -21.05 -2.25 8.29
CA LYS A 99 -20.94 -3.36 9.27
C LYS A 99 -19.66 -4.18 9.19
N ALA A 100 -18.64 -3.75 8.44
CA ALA A 100 -17.28 -4.29 8.58
C ALA A 100 -16.76 -3.99 10.01
N ARG A 101 -15.97 -4.88 10.61
CA ARG A 101 -15.57 -4.73 12.03
C ARG A 101 -14.15 -5.21 12.30
N GLY A 102 -13.53 -4.63 13.33
CA GLY A 102 -12.21 -4.98 13.84
C GLY A 102 -11.07 -4.35 13.04
N ILE A 103 -9.82 -4.64 13.42
CA ILE A 103 -8.64 -4.07 12.76
C ILE A 103 -8.50 -4.47 11.27
N TRP A 104 -9.12 -5.59 10.88
CA TRP A 104 -9.12 -6.11 9.52
C TRP A 104 -10.37 -5.73 8.71
N GLN A 105 -11.32 -5.02 9.32
CA GLN A 105 -12.62 -4.64 8.72
C GLN A 105 -13.30 -5.79 7.96
N ILE A 106 -13.43 -6.96 8.60
CA ILE A 106 -14.04 -8.12 7.95
C ILE A 106 -15.58 -7.96 7.96
N MET A 107 -16.21 -8.19 6.81
CA MET A 107 -17.67 -8.21 6.68
C MET A 107 -18.29 -9.40 7.44
N PRO A 108 -19.50 -9.28 8.01
CA PRO A 108 -20.06 -10.32 8.87
C PRO A 108 -20.31 -11.65 8.12
N GLY A 109 -20.75 -11.60 6.86
CA GLY A 109 -20.90 -12.81 6.03
C GLY A 109 -19.57 -13.50 5.79
N THR A 110 -18.56 -12.73 5.37
CA THR A 110 -17.19 -13.20 5.16
C THR A 110 -16.56 -13.76 6.43
N ALA A 111 -16.77 -13.13 7.59
CA ALA A 111 -16.29 -13.62 8.87
C ALA A 111 -16.85 -15.02 9.20
N LYS A 112 -18.15 -15.23 8.99
CA LYS A 112 -18.79 -16.55 9.18
C LYS A 112 -18.22 -17.60 8.22
N GLU A 113 -18.03 -17.26 6.95
CA GLU A 113 -17.38 -18.14 5.96
C GLU A 113 -15.96 -18.55 6.37
N LEU A 114 -15.24 -17.66 7.06
CA LEU A 114 -13.86 -17.90 7.52
C LEU A 114 -13.79 -18.60 8.89
N GLY A 115 -14.95 -18.91 9.49
CA GLY A 115 -15.09 -19.64 10.74
C GLY A 115 -15.08 -18.76 12.00
N LEU A 116 -15.35 -17.46 11.88
CA LEU A 116 -15.51 -16.57 13.04
C LEU A 116 -16.95 -16.58 13.55
N ALA A 117 -17.10 -16.61 14.87
CA ALA A 117 -18.38 -16.38 15.51
C ALA A 117 -18.75 -14.89 15.45
N VAL A 118 -19.93 -14.60 14.90
CA VAL A 118 -20.52 -13.26 14.82
C VAL A 118 -21.94 -13.34 15.35
N THR A 119 -22.10 -12.99 16.62
CA THR A 119 -23.35 -13.03 17.39
C THR A 119 -23.58 -11.68 18.09
N ASN A 120 -24.73 -11.53 18.77
CA ASN A 120 -25.02 -10.32 19.53
C ASN A 120 -24.18 -10.17 20.81
N VAL A 121 -23.52 -11.25 21.26
CA VAL A 121 -22.75 -11.30 22.51
C VAL A 121 -21.24 -11.33 22.23
N VAL A 122 -20.85 -12.10 21.21
CA VAL A 122 -19.45 -12.29 20.80
C VAL A 122 -19.30 -11.98 19.32
N ASP A 123 -18.37 -11.08 19.01
CA ASP A 123 -17.93 -10.79 17.65
C ASP A 123 -16.41 -11.00 17.53
N GLU A 124 -16.01 -12.15 17.03
CA GLU A 124 -14.60 -12.55 16.97
C GLU A 124 -13.78 -11.74 15.95
N ARG A 125 -14.43 -10.88 15.16
CA ARG A 125 -13.73 -9.93 14.28
C ARG A 125 -12.89 -8.92 15.06
N GLU A 126 -13.25 -8.63 16.31
CA GLU A 126 -12.53 -7.72 17.20
C GLU A 126 -11.34 -8.39 17.90
N GLN A 127 -11.28 -9.73 17.88
CA GLN A 127 -10.20 -10.49 18.49
C GLN A 127 -9.03 -10.61 17.52
N VAL A 128 -7.99 -9.79 17.73
CA VAL A 128 -6.82 -9.63 16.82
C VAL A 128 -6.27 -10.95 16.30
N ILE A 129 -6.06 -11.94 17.16
CA ILE A 129 -5.50 -13.25 16.75
C ILE A 129 -6.47 -13.97 15.80
N LYS A 130 -7.75 -14.10 16.19
CA LYS A 130 -8.75 -14.81 15.38
C LYS A 130 -9.04 -14.09 14.06
N SER A 131 -9.19 -12.77 14.10
CA SER A 131 -9.44 -11.97 12.91
C SER A 131 -8.24 -11.96 11.96
N THR A 132 -7.00 -11.98 12.46
CA THR A 132 -5.79 -12.13 11.63
C THR A 132 -5.73 -13.50 10.96
N VAL A 133 -6.03 -14.58 11.68
CA VAL A 133 -6.13 -15.93 11.08
C VAL A 133 -7.20 -15.95 9.99
N ALA A 134 -8.37 -15.34 10.21
CA ALA A 134 -9.41 -15.23 9.20
C ALA A 134 -8.95 -14.41 7.99
N ALA A 135 -8.28 -13.28 8.21
CA ALA A 135 -7.71 -12.46 7.13
C ALA A 135 -6.70 -13.26 6.30
N CYS A 136 -5.82 -14.05 6.93
CA CYS A 136 -4.87 -14.92 6.22
C CYS A 136 -5.57 -15.94 5.33
N LYS A 137 -6.63 -16.59 5.83
CA LYS A 137 -7.45 -17.52 5.02
C LYS A 137 -8.07 -16.82 3.81
N LEU A 138 -8.59 -15.60 4.00
CA LEU A 138 -9.14 -14.81 2.91
C LEU A 138 -8.06 -14.42 1.88
N LEU A 139 -6.91 -13.94 2.34
CA LEU A 139 -5.78 -13.57 1.49
C LEU A 139 -5.27 -14.76 0.68
N ASN A 140 -5.14 -15.94 1.28
CA ASN A 140 -4.79 -17.17 0.55
C ASN A 140 -5.84 -17.54 -0.52
N LYS A 141 -7.13 -17.38 -0.22
CA LYS A 141 -8.21 -17.58 -1.21
C LYS A 141 -8.10 -16.58 -2.38
N LEU A 142 -7.81 -15.32 -2.08
CA LEU A 142 -7.65 -14.25 -3.08
C LEU A 142 -6.39 -14.47 -3.92
N TYR A 143 -5.25 -14.77 -3.31
CA TYR A 143 -4.02 -15.09 -4.02
C TYR A 143 -4.16 -16.37 -4.85
N GLY A 144 -4.86 -17.39 -4.35
CA GLY A 144 -5.19 -18.59 -5.12
C GLY A 144 -5.95 -18.28 -6.41
N ARG A 145 -6.80 -17.24 -6.41
CA ARG A 145 -7.56 -16.77 -7.58
C ARG A 145 -6.70 -15.98 -8.56
N PHE A 146 -5.90 -15.04 -8.07
CA PHE A 146 -5.21 -14.06 -8.94
C PHE A 146 -3.74 -14.39 -9.21
N LYS A 147 -3.10 -15.17 -8.35
CA LYS A 147 -1.65 -15.46 -8.37
C LYS A 147 -0.79 -14.19 -8.42
N ASN A 148 -1.31 -13.11 -7.82
CA ASN A 148 -0.73 -11.78 -7.78
C ASN A 148 -1.23 -11.09 -6.50
N TRP A 149 -0.32 -10.56 -5.69
CA TRP A 149 -0.58 -9.99 -4.38
C TRP A 149 -1.22 -8.61 -4.44
N THR A 150 -0.87 -7.74 -5.39
CA THR A 150 -1.53 -6.44 -5.53
C THR A 150 -3.00 -6.60 -5.97
N LEU A 151 -3.30 -7.55 -6.87
CA LEU A 151 -4.66 -7.93 -7.21
C LEU A 151 -5.39 -8.59 -6.04
N ALA A 152 -4.71 -9.42 -5.23
CA ALA A 152 -5.30 -10.00 -4.03
C ALA A 152 -5.68 -8.91 -3.00
N ALA A 153 -4.80 -7.93 -2.76
CA ALA A 153 -5.09 -6.78 -1.90
C ALA A 153 -6.24 -5.92 -2.46
N ALA A 154 -6.27 -5.68 -3.77
CA ALA A 154 -7.38 -4.95 -4.40
C ALA A 154 -8.71 -5.70 -4.25
N ALA A 155 -8.67 -7.04 -4.32
CA ALA A 155 -9.83 -7.90 -4.13
C ALA A 155 -10.28 -8.00 -2.67
N TYR A 156 -9.35 -7.82 -1.71
CA TYR A 156 -9.69 -7.69 -0.30
C TYR A 156 -10.57 -6.47 -0.07
N ASN A 157 -10.20 -5.31 -0.65
CA ASN A 157 -10.98 -4.07 -0.56
C ASN A 157 -12.28 -4.11 -1.38
N ALA A 158 -12.20 -4.47 -2.66
CA ALA A 158 -13.33 -4.32 -3.59
C ALA A 158 -14.27 -5.53 -3.63
N GLY A 159 -13.77 -6.69 -3.20
CA GLY A 159 -14.37 -8.01 -3.38
C GLY A 159 -13.84 -8.74 -4.62
N MET A 160 -13.60 -10.05 -4.48
CA MET A 160 -13.06 -10.94 -5.52
C MET A 160 -13.81 -10.87 -6.85
N GLY A 161 -15.15 -10.82 -6.82
CA GLY A 161 -15.97 -10.78 -8.03
C GLY A 161 -15.75 -9.51 -8.86
N LYS A 162 -15.58 -8.36 -8.21
CA LYS A 162 -15.34 -7.08 -8.91
C LYS A 162 -13.98 -7.09 -9.61
N ILE A 163 -12.93 -7.50 -8.90
CA ILE A 163 -11.58 -7.57 -9.49
C ILE A 163 -11.52 -8.65 -10.58
N SER A 164 -12.11 -9.82 -10.36
CA SER A 164 -12.17 -10.87 -11.40
C SER A 164 -12.88 -10.38 -12.67
N LYS A 165 -13.99 -9.65 -12.53
CA LYS A 165 -14.69 -9.06 -13.66
C LYS A 165 -13.81 -8.05 -14.39
N ALA A 166 -13.16 -7.14 -13.67
CA ALA A 166 -12.28 -6.14 -14.27
C ALA A 166 -11.10 -6.78 -15.03
N VAL A 167 -10.41 -7.74 -14.40
CA VAL A 167 -9.29 -8.50 -15.00
C VAL A 167 -9.74 -9.18 -16.29
N ASN A 168 -10.86 -9.91 -16.24
CA ASN A 168 -11.37 -10.64 -17.39
C ASN A 168 -11.81 -9.71 -18.53
N GLN A 169 -12.49 -8.61 -18.22
CA GLN A 169 -12.98 -7.67 -19.24
C GLN A 169 -11.87 -6.88 -19.91
N GLN A 170 -10.78 -6.59 -19.19
CA GLN A 170 -9.67 -5.79 -19.70
C GLN A 170 -8.53 -6.65 -20.24
N GLY A 171 -8.50 -7.96 -19.93
CA GLY A 171 -7.41 -8.85 -20.34
C GLY A 171 -6.09 -8.53 -19.64
N VAL A 172 -6.14 -7.93 -18.45
CA VAL A 172 -4.96 -7.44 -17.72
C VAL A 172 -4.88 -8.13 -16.36
N ASN A 173 -3.73 -8.73 -16.06
CA ASN A 173 -3.42 -9.41 -14.80
C ASN A 173 -2.43 -8.62 -13.91
N ASN A 174 -2.21 -7.35 -14.21
CA ASN A 174 -1.37 -6.43 -13.45
C ASN A 174 -2.25 -5.32 -12.85
N PHE A 175 -2.25 -5.16 -11.52
CA PHE A 175 -3.05 -4.14 -10.86
C PHE A 175 -2.79 -2.72 -11.37
N TYR A 176 -1.53 -2.34 -11.58
CA TYR A 176 -1.14 -0.98 -11.98
C TYR A 176 -1.57 -0.61 -13.40
N GLN A 177 -1.98 -1.59 -14.20
CA GLN A 177 -2.57 -1.41 -15.52
C GLN A 177 -4.09 -1.62 -15.53
N LEU A 178 -4.66 -2.12 -14.44
CA LEU A 178 -6.07 -2.46 -14.33
C LEU A 178 -6.89 -1.22 -13.97
N ARG A 179 -7.88 -0.90 -14.80
CA ARG A 179 -8.82 0.20 -14.50
C ARG A 179 -9.87 -0.27 -13.51
N VAL A 180 -9.83 0.27 -12.29
CA VAL A 180 -10.82 0.06 -11.23
C VAL A 180 -11.36 1.41 -10.76
N ASN A 181 -12.36 1.40 -9.87
CA ASN A 181 -12.85 2.63 -9.28
C ASN A 181 -11.76 3.33 -8.44
N LYS A 182 -11.93 4.62 -8.18
CA LYS A 182 -10.94 5.43 -7.45
C LYS A 182 -10.62 4.86 -6.06
N GLU A 183 -11.63 4.46 -5.29
CA GLU A 183 -11.44 3.93 -3.93
C GLU A 183 -10.49 2.72 -3.91
N THR A 184 -10.70 1.77 -4.81
CA THR A 184 -9.88 0.56 -4.95
C THR A 184 -8.50 0.86 -5.54
N ASN A 185 -8.42 1.80 -6.48
CA ASN A 185 -7.12 2.24 -7.02
C ASN A 185 -6.26 2.84 -5.89
N ASP A 186 -6.79 3.87 -5.23
CA ASP A 186 -6.14 4.58 -4.13
C ASP A 186 -5.73 3.65 -2.98
N TYR A 187 -6.50 2.58 -2.74
CA TYR A 187 -6.26 1.65 -1.63
C TYR A 187 -4.85 1.03 -1.66
N ILE A 188 -4.39 0.57 -2.83
CA ILE A 188 -3.06 -0.05 -2.96
C ILE A 188 -1.94 0.97 -2.75
N TYR A 189 -2.06 2.15 -3.36
CA TYR A 189 -1.09 3.23 -3.14
C TYR A 189 -1.09 3.66 -1.67
N ARG A 190 -2.25 3.75 -1.01
CA ARG A 190 -2.37 4.10 0.41
C ARG A 190 -1.66 3.10 1.31
N ILE A 191 -1.75 1.81 1.01
CA ILE A 191 -1.02 0.76 1.74
C ILE A 191 0.50 0.93 1.59
N ILE A 192 0.97 1.15 0.36
CA ILE A 192 2.40 1.37 0.07
C ILE A 192 2.90 2.61 0.81
N VAL A 193 2.13 3.71 0.78
CA VAL A 193 2.50 4.94 1.47
C VAL A 193 2.54 4.72 2.99
N TYR A 194 1.57 4.03 3.60
CA TYR A 194 1.64 3.65 5.02
C TYR A 194 2.87 2.80 5.33
N LYS A 195 3.22 1.84 4.45
CA LYS A 195 4.43 1.03 4.59
C LYS A 195 5.66 1.92 4.68
N LEU A 196 5.85 2.81 3.71
CA LEU A 196 7.00 3.69 3.65
C LEU A 196 7.08 4.63 4.87
N PHE A 197 5.96 5.22 5.30
CA PHE A 197 5.91 6.08 6.48
C PHE A 197 6.26 5.36 7.78
N LEU A 198 5.74 4.13 7.95
CA LEU A 198 5.99 3.34 9.15
C LEU A 198 7.38 2.72 9.18
N GLN A 199 7.99 2.51 8.01
CA GLN A 199 9.41 2.17 7.86
C GLN A 199 10.34 3.39 8.03
N GLY A 200 9.79 4.61 8.07
CA GLY A 200 10.57 5.85 8.15
C GLY A 200 11.26 6.24 6.85
N ARG A 201 10.86 5.66 5.71
CA ARG A 201 11.43 5.96 4.38
C ARG A 201 10.92 7.30 3.81
N ILE A 202 9.71 7.71 4.19
CA ILE A 202 9.13 9.00 3.77
C ILE A 202 8.57 9.76 4.97
N THR A 203 8.55 11.10 4.88
CA THR A 203 7.91 12.01 5.85
C THR A 203 6.90 12.92 5.15
N ASN A 204 6.01 13.57 5.91
CA ASN A 204 4.89 14.32 5.33
C ASN A 204 5.33 15.54 4.50
N ASN A 205 6.57 16.00 4.69
CA ASN A 205 7.11 17.15 3.96
C ASN A 205 8.05 16.75 2.81
N SER A 206 8.37 15.47 2.64
CA SER A 206 9.52 15.05 1.82
C SER A 206 9.25 13.80 1.00
N VAL A 207 8.01 13.53 0.57
CA VAL A 207 7.78 12.40 -0.35
C VAL A 207 8.53 12.63 -1.66
N VAL A 208 8.54 13.87 -2.15
CA VAL A 208 9.32 14.26 -3.33
C VAL A 208 10.81 14.27 -2.95
N ASP A 209 11.19 15.00 -1.91
CA ASP A 209 12.61 15.14 -1.54
C ASP A 209 13.24 13.77 -1.18
N ASN A 210 12.66 12.91 -0.36
CA ASN A 210 13.25 11.61 -0.02
C ASN A 210 13.24 10.57 -1.14
N VAL A 211 12.26 10.60 -2.07
CA VAL A 211 12.23 9.67 -3.20
C VAL A 211 13.22 10.10 -4.29
N PHE A 212 13.53 11.40 -4.36
CA PHE A 212 14.41 11.96 -5.38
C PHE A 212 15.78 12.43 -4.86
N ASP A 213 16.03 12.58 -3.56
CA ASP A 213 17.32 13.00 -2.98
C ASP A 213 18.38 11.90 -3.10
N ASP A 214 18.00 10.62 -3.00
CA ASP A 214 18.88 9.50 -3.36
C ASP A 214 19.19 9.48 -4.87
N VAL A 215 18.28 10.01 -5.69
CA VAL A 215 18.47 10.17 -7.14
C VAL A 215 19.42 11.31 -7.49
N PHE A 216 19.39 12.40 -6.70
CA PHE A 216 20.20 13.60 -6.93
C PHE A 216 21.55 13.61 -6.17
N SER A 217 21.69 12.85 -5.08
CA SER A 217 22.94 12.75 -4.31
C SER A 217 24.06 12.04 -5.09
N ASP A 218 23.74 11.00 -5.87
CA ASP A 218 24.66 10.34 -6.80
C ASP A 218 25.20 11.30 -7.88
N TRP A 219 24.42 12.31 -8.26
CA TRP A 219 24.84 13.32 -9.24
C TRP A 219 25.98 14.20 -8.72
N SER A 220 26.10 14.43 -7.40
CA SER A 220 27.20 15.19 -6.81
C SER A 220 28.56 14.47 -6.93
N VAL A 221 28.54 13.14 -7.06
CA VAL A 221 29.72 12.30 -7.30
C VAL A 221 30.18 12.38 -8.76
N PHE A 222 29.25 12.55 -9.71
CA PHE A 222 29.55 12.69 -11.14
C PHE A 222 29.78 14.14 -11.60
N ALA A 223 29.17 15.12 -10.92
CA ALA A 223 29.35 16.55 -11.21
C ALA A 223 30.70 17.11 -10.72
N GLY A 224 31.45 16.36 -9.91
CA GLY A 224 32.76 16.76 -9.39
C GLY A 224 33.92 16.73 -10.39
N ASN A 225 33.70 16.37 -11.66
CA ASN A 225 34.80 16.20 -12.63
C ASN A 225 34.62 16.87 -14.00
N SER A 226 33.59 17.68 -14.21
CA SER A 226 33.50 18.52 -15.41
C SER A 226 33.86 19.95 -15.06
N GLY A 227 35.14 20.28 -15.21
CA GLY A 227 35.62 21.66 -15.20
C GLY A 227 34.81 22.51 -16.17
N VAL A 228 33.94 23.34 -15.63
CA VAL A 228 33.18 24.34 -16.38
C VAL A 228 34.18 25.39 -16.85
N ARG A 229 34.41 25.46 -18.16
CA ARG A 229 34.99 26.68 -18.76
C ARG A 229 33.85 27.68 -18.91
N ASP A 230 34.06 28.85 -18.30
CA ASP A 230 33.25 30.03 -18.48
C ASP A 230 33.08 30.37 -19.97
N PHE A 231 31.84 30.63 -20.38
CA PHE A 231 31.57 31.43 -21.55
C PHE A 231 30.98 32.76 -21.09
N LYS A 232 31.73 33.83 -21.44
CA LYS A 232 31.37 35.25 -21.29
C LYS A 232 30.11 35.61 -22.04
#